data_AF-A0A1N7FCJ6-F1
#
_entry.id   AF-A0A1N7FCJ6-F1
#
_cell.length_a   1.000
_cell.length_b   1.000
_cell.length_c   1.000
_cell.angle_alpha   90.00
_cell.angle_beta   90.00
_cell.angle_gamma   90.00
#
_symmetry.space_group_name_H-M   'P 1'
#
loop_
_entity.id
_entity.type
_entity.pdbx_description
1 polymer ?
#
loop_
_entity_poly.entity_id
_entity_poly.type
_entity_poly.pdbx_seq_one_letter_code
_entity_poly.pdbx_strand_id
1 'polypeptide(L)'
;MRSLDGFDYFARVISNLPRPGFPGEFAQEELVAERFLQVGGVSDAVTLDIRKDSEDGSTQHIYKLGHKPLAKHADENPDVEIRLGEHVEHVYAHELFTSDEAARIFHFYYKNNDVSDKYALRQLPM
;
A
#
# COMPACT_ATOMS: atom_id res chain seq x y z
N MET A 1 -12.75 -3.40 4.78
CA MET A 1 -12.11 -2.08 4.56
C MET A 1 -13.10 -0.92 4.39
N ARG A 2 -14.41 -1.14 4.51
CA ARG A 2 -15.44 -0.10 4.30
C ARG A 2 -15.49 1.00 5.35
N SER A 3 -14.78 0.85 6.48
CA SER A 3 -14.72 1.84 7.54
C SER A 3 -13.69 2.94 7.28
N LEU A 4 -13.07 2.99 6.09
CA LEU A 4 -12.05 3.98 5.78
C LEU A 4 -12.70 5.34 5.46
N ASP A 5 -12.39 6.36 6.25
CA ASP A 5 -13.00 7.70 6.17
C ASP A 5 -12.01 8.81 5.82
N GLY A 6 -10.71 8.50 5.70
CA GLY A 6 -9.65 9.47 5.41
C GLY A 6 -9.27 10.38 6.57
N PHE A 7 -9.93 10.28 7.74
CA PHE A 7 -9.70 11.10 8.93
C PHE A 7 -9.28 10.26 10.14
N ASP A 8 -10.24 9.62 10.82
CA ASP A 8 -10.01 8.83 12.04
C ASP A 8 -9.59 7.40 11.70
N TYR A 9 -10.13 6.88 10.60
CA TYR A 9 -9.82 5.57 10.06
C TYR A 9 -9.32 5.74 8.64
N PHE A 10 -8.09 6.20 8.49
CA PHE A 10 -7.53 6.53 7.19
C PHE A 10 -6.60 5.47 6.63
N ALA A 11 -6.09 4.54 7.46
CA ALA A 11 -5.14 3.53 7.00
C ALA A 11 -5.36 2.15 7.62
N ARG A 12 -4.90 1.12 6.89
CA ARG A 12 -4.73 -0.24 7.41
C ARG A 12 -3.43 -0.81 6.85
N VAL A 13 -2.71 -1.56 7.66
CA VAL A 13 -1.47 -2.24 7.27
C VAL A 13 -1.57 -3.73 7.61
N ILE A 14 -1.02 -4.56 6.74
CA ILE A 14 -0.69 -5.95 7.02
C ILE A 14 0.81 -6.13 6.86
N SER A 15 1.44 -6.74 7.83
CA SER A 15 2.87 -7.06 7.82
C SER A 15 3.08 -8.45 8.38
N ASN A 16 4.22 -9.05 8.01
CA ASN A 16 4.64 -10.28 8.66
C ASN A 16 5.09 -9.98 10.09
N LEU A 17 4.73 -10.87 11.01
CA LEU A 17 5.31 -10.83 12.34
C LEU A 17 6.80 -11.20 12.23
N PRO A 18 7.69 -10.54 13.01
CA PRO A 18 9.11 -10.88 13.02
C PRO A 18 9.36 -12.34 13.43
N ARG A 19 8.49 -12.85 14.30
CA ARG A 19 8.45 -14.23 14.79
C ARG A 19 7.03 -14.57 15.25
N PRO A 20 6.64 -15.85 15.35
CA PRO A 20 5.37 -16.22 15.98
C PRO A 20 5.27 -15.62 17.39
N GLY A 21 4.13 -15.01 17.70
CA GLY A 21 3.90 -14.38 19.01
C GLY A 21 2.58 -13.62 19.05
N PHE A 22 2.17 -13.23 20.26
CA PHE A 22 1.01 -12.38 20.47
C PHE A 22 1.37 -10.90 20.34
N PRO A 23 0.44 -10.01 19.95
CA PRO A 23 0.75 -8.59 19.72
C PRO A 23 1.46 -7.87 20.87
N GLY A 24 1.22 -8.27 22.13
CA GLY A 24 1.87 -7.68 23.31
C GLY A 24 3.30 -8.18 23.58
N GLU A 25 3.82 -9.10 22.78
CA GLU A 25 5.14 -9.71 22.95
C GLU A 25 6.22 -9.09 22.07
N PHE A 26 5.88 -8.05 21.30
CA PHE A 26 6.79 -7.36 20.37
C PHE A 26 7.06 -5.94 20.84
N ALA A 27 8.32 -5.53 20.84
CA ALA A 27 8.68 -4.12 20.93
C ALA A 27 8.23 -3.38 19.67
N GLN A 28 8.03 -2.06 19.76
CA GLN A 28 7.56 -1.28 18.61
C GLN A 28 8.58 -1.27 17.46
N GLU A 29 9.86 -1.34 17.80
CA GLU A 29 10.98 -1.43 16.87
C GLU A 29 11.01 -2.79 16.16
N GLU A 30 10.63 -3.88 16.84
CA GLU A 30 10.48 -5.20 16.21
C GLU A 30 9.36 -5.18 15.16
N LEU A 31 8.33 -4.35 15.35
CA LEU A 31 7.19 -4.26 14.44
C LEU A 31 7.44 -3.35 13.22
N VAL A 32 8.65 -2.79 13.08
CA VAL A 32 9.06 -2.11 11.84
C VAL A 32 9.14 -3.16 10.75
N ALA A 33 8.09 -3.20 9.93
CA ALA A 33 7.92 -4.25 8.95
C ALA A 33 8.93 -4.12 7.79
N GLU A 34 9.78 -5.13 7.64
CA GLU A 34 10.60 -5.34 6.44
C GLU A 34 9.74 -5.56 5.20
N ARG A 35 8.56 -6.16 5.37
CA ARG A 35 7.55 -6.35 4.32
C ARG A 35 6.18 -5.99 4.85
N PHE A 36 5.50 -5.11 4.14
CA PHE A 36 4.13 -4.75 4.44
C PHE A 36 3.34 -4.47 3.17
N LEU A 37 2.02 -4.54 3.29
CA LEU A 37 1.08 -3.90 2.39
C LEU A 37 0.21 -2.94 3.22
N GLN A 38 0.16 -1.69 2.81
CA GLN A 38 -0.63 -0.63 3.43
C GLN A 38 -1.69 -0.14 2.45
N VAL A 39 -2.88 0.18 2.97
CA VAL A 39 -3.89 0.97 2.28
C VAL A 39 -4.10 2.28 3.02
N GLY A 40 -4.35 3.36 2.28
CA GLY A 40 -4.66 4.68 2.82
C GLY A 40 -5.75 5.39 2.02
N GLY A 41 -6.65 6.12 2.68
CA GLY A 41 -7.60 7.03 2.04
C GLY A 41 -9.04 6.88 2.53
N VAL A 42 -9.99 7.19 1.64
CA VAL A 42 -11.43 7.06 1.88
C VAL A 42 -11.98 5.82 1.18
N SER A 43 -13.04 5.20 1.68
CA SER A 43 -13.48 3.88 1.19
C SER A 43 -13.73 3.74 -0.33
N ASP A 44 -14.04 4.82 -1.03
CA ASP A 44 -14.23 4.85 -2.49
C ASP A 44 -12.99 5.26 -3.28
N ALA A 45 -11.96 5.79 -2.60
CA ALA A 45 -10.70 6.23 -3.19
C ALA A 45 -9.56 6.01 -2.20
N VAL A 46 -8.92 4.84 -2.31
CA VAL A 46 -7.76 4.45 -1.52
C VAL A 46 -6.53 4.23 -2.39
N THR A 47 -5.36 4.38 -1.81
CA THR A 47 -4.05 4.08 -2.40
C THR A 47 -3.44 2.89 -1.68
N LEU A 48 -2.53 2.18 -2.34
CA LEU A 48 -1.88 0.99 -1.81
C LEU A 48 -0.37 1.09 -1.98
N ASP A 49 0.35 0.89 -0.88
CA ASP A 49 1.81 0.87 -0.86
C ASP A 49 2.32 -0.48 -0.35
N ILE A 50 3.29 -1.06 -1.04
CA ILE A 50 3.97 -2.30 -0.66
C ILE A 50 5.44 -2.04 -0.39
N ARG A 51 5.95 -2.53 0.75
CA ARG A 51 7.40 -2.68 0.96
C ARG A 51 7.82 -4.09 0.60
N LYS A 52 8.77 -4.19 -0.33
CA LYS A 52 9.41 -5.44 -0.76
C LYS A 52 10.83 -5.18 -1.23
N ASP A 53 11.61 -6.25 -1.37
CA ASP A 53 12.94 -6.17 -1.96
C ASP A 53 12.83 -5.76 -3.44
N SER A 54 13.84 -5.06 -3.92
CA SER A 54 14.10 -4.80 -5.33
C SER A 54 14.20 -6.11 -6.12
N GLU A 55 14.07 -6.04 -7.46
CA GLU A 55 14.18 -7.23 -8.31
C GLU A 55 15.52 -7.96 -8.16
N ASP A 56 16.60 -7.23 -7.84
CA ASP A 56 17.93 -7.79 -7.59
C ASP A 56 18.14 -8.23 -6.13
N GLY A 57 17.16 -8.00 -5.25
CA GLY A 57 17.20 -8.36 -3.82
C GLY A 57 18.18 -7.54 -2.98
N SER A 58 18.78 -6.48 -3.53
CA SER A 58 19.86 -5.73 -2.86
C SER A 58 19.34 -4.69 -1.86
N THR A 59 18.14 -4.15 -2.08
CA THR A 59 17.56 -3.07 -1.28
C THR A 59 16.07 -3.27 -1.09
N GLN A 60 15.54 -2.79 0.04
CA GLN A 60 14.09 -2.69 0.24
C GLN A 60 13.60 -1.33 -0.24
N HIS A 61 12.50 -1.35 -0.97
CA HIS A 61 11.83 -0.13 -1.43
C HIS A 61 10.34 -0.19 -1.11
N ILE A 62 9.74 0.99 -1.03
CA ILE A 62 8.29 1.14 -1.01
C ILE A 62 7.84 1.44 -2.44
N TYR A 63 6.83 0.70 -2.90
CA TYR A 63 6.22 0.87 -4.20
C TYR A 63 4.75 1.23 -4.02
N LYS A 64 4.27 2.23 -4.76
CA LYS A 64 2.85 2.50 -4.91
C LYS A 64 2.28 1.61 -6.01
N LEU A 65 1.12 1.01 -5.76
CA LEU A 65 0.41 0.18 -6.72
C LEU A 65 -0.43 1.02 -7.68
N GLY A 66 -0.54 0.55 -8.92
CA GLY A 66 -1.49 1.09 -9.90
C GLY A 66 -2.08 0.03 -10.82
N HIS A 67 -3.20 0.32 -11.47
CA HIS A 67 -3.80 -0.54 -12.49
C HIS A 67 -2.92 -0.61 -13.75
N LYS A 68 -2.84 -1.79 -14.37
CA LYS A 68 -2.32 -1.96 -15.74
C LYS A 68 -3.45 -1.96 -16.78
N PRO A 69 -3.15 -1.62 -18.05
CA PRO A 69 -1.90 -0.99 -18.50
C PRO A 69 -1.78 0.41 -17.90
N LEU A 70 -0.54 0.87 -17.67
CA LEU A 70 -0.31 2.27 -17.30
C LEU A 70 -0.97 3.14 -18.38
N ALA A 71 -1.85 4.04 -17.96
CA ALA A 71 -2.51 4.95 -18.88
C ALA A 71 -1.46 5.73 -19.68
N LYS A 72 -1.81 6.20 -20.88
CA LYS A 72 -0.92 7.02 -21.74
C LYS A 72 -0.37 8.29 -21.07
N HIS A 73 -0.89 8.63 -19.89
CA HIS A 73 -0.57 9.77 -19.05
C HIS A 73 0.41 9.43 -17.90
N ALA A 74 1.13 8.32 -17.98
CA ALA A 74 2.13 7.94 -16.96
C ALA A 74 3.28 8.97 -16.82
N ASP A 75 3.43 9.88 -17.79
CA ASP A 75 4.38 10.99 -17.78
C ASP A 75 3.80 12.30 -17.19
N GLU A 76 2.52 12.32 -16.79
CA GLU A 76 1.93 13.49 -16.11
C GLU A 76 2.39 13.54 -14.64
N ASN A 77 2.19 14.65 -13.93
CA ASN A 77 2.45 14.68 -12.49
C ASN A 77 1.24 14.08 -11.74
N PRO A 78 1.44 13.44 -10.57
CA PRO A 78 0.31 13.02 -9.75
C PRO A 78 -0.51 14.25 -9.34
N ASP A 79 -1.81 14.23 -9.63
CA ASP A 79 -2.71 15.37 -9.51
C ASP A 79 -3.97 15.08 -8.67
N VAL A 80 -4.17 13.83 -8.22
CA VAL A 80 -5.27 13.49 -7.33
C VAL A 80 -4.82 13.53 -5.88
N GLU A 81 -5.47 14.37 -5.09
CA GLU A 81 -5.25 14.45 -3.65
C GLU A 81 -5.95 13.31 -2.90
N ILE A 82 -5.19 12.60 -2.06
CA ILE A 82 -5.70 11.63 -1.10
C ILE A 82 -5.34 12.07 0.31
N ARG A 83 -6.37 12.18 1.17
CA ARG A 83 -6.18 12.53 2.58
C ARG A 83 -5.93 11.28 3.41
N LEU A 84 -4.88 11.35 4.23
CA LEU A 84 -4.43 10.35 5.18
C LEU A 84 -4.31 11.00 6.56
N GLY A 85 -5.44 11.22 7.22
CA GLY A 85 -5.47 12.00 8.46
C GLY A 85 -5.07 13.45 8.20
N GLU A 86 -4.00 13.92 8.85
CA GLU A 86 -3.45 15.27 8.63
C GLU A 86 -2.57 15.38 7.38
N HIS A 87 -2.18 14.26 6.77
CA HIS A 87 -1.35 14.24 5.58
C HIS A 87 -2.19 14.24 4.30
N VAL A 88 -1.67 14.86 3.23
CA VAL A 88 -2.25 14.82 1.89
C VAL A 88 -1.18 14.30 0.93
N GLU A 89 -1.47 13.18 0.28
CA GLU A 89 -0.65 12.62 -0.80
C GLU A 89 -1.21 13.01 -2.15
N HIS A 90 -0.32 13.20 -3.13
CA HIS A 90 -0.70 13.31 -4.52
C HIS A 90 -0.40 11.98 -5.21
N VAL A 91 -1.41 11.44 -5.89
CA VAL A 91 -1.31 10.17 -6.61
C VAL A 91 -1.84 10.30 -8.02
N TYR A 92 -1.49 9.35 -8.86
CA TYR A 92 -2.09 9.25 -10.18
C TYR A 92 -3.49 8.64 -10.09
N ALA A 93 -4.38 9.01 -11.01
CA ALA A 93 -5.72 8.42 -11.07
C ALA A 93 -5.71 6.87 -11.21
N HIS A 94 -4.68 6.31 -11.84
CA HIS A 94 -4.52 4.85 -11.99
C HIS A 94 -3.98 4.17 -10.72
N GLU A 95 -3.61 4.92 -9.68
CA GLU A 95 -3.18 4.42 -8.37
C GLU A 95 -4.32 4.42 -7.34
N LEU A 96 -5.53 4.75 -7.78
CA LEU A 96 -6.73 4.78 -6.95
C LEU A 96 -7.51 3.47 -7.06
N PHE A 97 -7.88 2.95 -5.91
CA PHE A 97 -8.64 1.72 -5.76
C PHE A 97 -9.91 1.98 -4.95
N THR A 98 -10.89 1.12 -5.11
CA THR A 98 -12.00 1.02 -4.15
C THR A 98 -11.56 0.17 -2.95
N SER A 99 -12.17 0.37 -1.79
CA SER A 99 -11.90 -0.46 -0.60
C SER A 99 -12.21 -1.95 -0.82
N ASP A 100 -13.19 -2.28 -1.65
CA ASP A 100 -13.51 -3.66 -2.01
C ASP A 100 -12.44 -4.27 -2.92
N GLU A 101 -11.80 -3.48 -3.79
CA GLU A 101 -10.63 -3.93 -4.55
C GLU A 101 -9.39 -4.09 -3.66
N ALA A 102 -9.11 -3.11 -2.80
CA ALA A 102 -8.00 -3.19 -1.84
C ALA A 102 -8.12 -4.43 -0.95
N ALA A 103 -9.33 -4.81 -0.53
CA ALA A 103 -9.55 -6.03 0.25
C ALA A 103 -9.14 -7.31 -0.50
N ARG A 104 -9.38 -7.37 -1.82
CA ARG A 104 -8.94 -8.49 -2.66
C ARG A 104 -7.42 -8.52 -2.81
N ILE A 105 -6.78 -7.35 -2.91
CA ILE A 105 -5.32 -7.22 -2.98
C ILE A 105 -4.69 -7.66 -1.65
N PHE A 106 -5.25 -7.25 -0.51
CA PHE A 106 -4.82 -7.71 0.81
C PHE A 106 -4.94 -9.23 0.96
N HIS A 107 -6.03 -9.82 0.50
CA HIS A 107 -6.19 -11.27 0.52
C HIS A 107 -5.14 -11.96 -0.36
N PHE A 108 -4.85 -11.42 -1.55
CA PHE A 108 -3.80 -11.95 -2.41
C PHE A 108 -2.42 -11.85 -1.74
N TYR A 109 -2.09 -10.69 -1.16
CA TYR A 109 -0.84 -10.47 -0.44
C TYR A 109 -0.69 -11.43 0.73
N TYR A 110 -1.74 -11.61 1.53
CA TYR A 110 -1.73 -12.57 2.64
C TYR A 110 -1.39 -14.01 2.19
N LYS A 111 -1.80 -14.40 0.98
CA LYS A 111 -1.53 -15.75 0.45
C LYS A 111 -0.17 -15.89 -0.24
N ASN A 112 0.34 -14.83 -0.84
CA ASN A 112 1.47 -14.89 -1.76
C ASN A 112 2.70 -14.08 -1.30
N ASN A 113 2.56 -13.29 -0.23
CA ASN A 113 3.58 -12.36 0.27
C ASN A 113 4.06 -11.34 -0.80
N ASP A 114 3.21 -11.08 -1.81
CA ASP A 114 3.43 -10.17 -2.93
C ASP A 114 2.08 -9.78 -3.56
N VAL A 115 2.09 -8.85 -4.52
CA VAL A 115 0.90 -8.43 -5.28
C VAL A 115 0.88 -9.07 -6.65
N SER A 116 -0.30 -9.19 -7.28
CA SER A 116 -0.41 -9.79 -8.61
C SER A 116 0.29 -8.92 -9.65
N ASP A 117 0.94 -9.59 -10.61
CA ASP A 117 1.55 -9.05 -11.83
C ASP A 117 0.62 -8.19 -12.70
N LYS A 118 -0.70 -8.26 -12.49
CA LYS A 118 -1.69 -7.39 -13.13
C LYS A 118 -1.63 -5.92 -12.66
N TYR A 119 -0.91 -5.64 -11.57
CA TYR A 119 -0.68 -4.28 -11.09
C TYR A 119 0.69 -3.76 -11.52
N ALA A 120 0.77 -2.45 -11.71
CA ALA A 120 2.02 -1.72 -11.90
C ALA A 120 2.56 -1.28 -10.54
N LEU A 121 3.88 -1.13 -10.45
CA LEU A 121 4.58 -0.67 -9.25
C LEU A 121 5.39 0.58 -9.60
N ARG A 122 5.14 1.68 -8.90
CA ARG A 122 5.96 2.90 -8.96
C ARG A 122 6.77 3.02 -7.68
N GLN A 123 8.08 3.02 -7.80
CA GLN A 123 8.96 3.19 -6.65
C GLN A 123 8.78 4.59 -6.03
N LEU A 124 8.66 4.65 -4.71
CA LEU A 124 8.63 5.89 -3.94
C LEU A 124 10.05 6.26 -3.47
N PRO A 125 10.37 7.57 -3.37
CA PRO A 125 11.60 8.00 -2.73
C PRO A 125 11.60 7.59 -1.25
N MET A 126 12.79 7.24 -0.74
CA MET A 126 13.00 6.96 0.69
C MET A 126 13.47 8.19 1.43
#